data_AF-A0A4R3X7K1-F1
#
_entry.id   AF-A0A4R3X7K1-F1
#
_cell.length_a   1.000
_cell.length_b   1.000
_cell.length_c   1.000
_cell.angle_alpha   90.00
_cell.angle_beta   90.00
_cell.angle_gamma   90.00
#
_symmetry.space_group_name_H-M   'P 1'
#
loop_
_entity.id
_entity.type
_entity.pdbx_description
1 polymer ?
#
loop_
_entity_poly.entity_id
_entity_poly.type
_entity_poly.pdbx_seq_one_letter_code
_entity_poly.pdbx_strand_id
1 'polypeptide(L)'
;MTEAPSHTPGPWTVDGAPDNQIVWSGPDNRVCFLAHSNGRDEDRDISNGRLIAAAPELLLALEELLHAYSEPDRRLCCDGRDCGCMGSTVHQQAEHYARSAIAKAKGGAA
;
A
#
# COMPACT_ATOMS: atom_id res chain seq x y z
N MET A 1 23.08 6.20 15.36
CA MET A 1 23.38 5.47 14.11
C MET A 1 22.03 5.12 13.51
N THR A 2 21.65 5.74 12.39
CA THR A 2 20.45 5.34 11.66
C THR A 2 20.74 3.99 11.02
N GLU A 3 19.95 2.98 11.37
CA GLU A 3 20.04 1.65 10.78
C GLU A 3 19.79 1.75 9.26
N ALA A 4 20.57 1.03 8.46
CA ALA A 4 20.37 1.01 7.02
C ALA A 4 18.99 0.42 6.70
N PRO A 5 18.26 0.95 5.70
CA PRO A 5 16.94 0.43 5.36
C PRO A 5 17.05 -1.05 4.95
N SER A 6 16.27 -1.92 5.59
CA SER A 6 16.27 -3.38 5.39
C SER A 6 15.65 -3.79 4.05
N HIS A 7 14.89 -2.89 3.41
CA HIS A 7 14.27 -3.06 2.10
C HIS A 7 14.15 -1.71 1.38
N THR A 8 13.86 -1.75 0.08
CA THR A 8 13.60 -0.54 -0.72
C THR A 8 12.35 0.18 -0.17
N PRO A 9 12.43 1.48 0.17
CA PRO A 9 11.25 2.24 0.60
C PRO A 9 10.20 2.35 -0.51
N GLY A 10 8.93 2.45 -0.13
CA GLY A 10 7.84 2.82 -1.03
C GLY A 10 7.73 4.34 -1.23
N PRO A 11 6.73 4.81 -1.99
CA PRO A 11 5.73 4.03 -2.71
C PRO A 11 6.31 3.34 -3.94
N TRP A 12 5.71 2.19 -4.32
CA TRP A 12 6.05 1.54 -5.58
C TRP A 12 4.94 1.66 -6.61
N THR A 13 5.32 1.63 -7.88
CA THR A 13 4.40 1.58 -9.03
C THR A 13 4.71 0.36 -9.88
N VAL A 14 3.72 -0.09 -10.65
CA VAL A 14 3.91 -1.11 -11.68
C VAL A 14 3.48 -0.52 -13.03
N ASP A 15 4.30 -0.73 -14.04
CA ASP A 15 4.00 -0.38 -15.43
C ASP A 15 4.42 -1.50 -16.40
N GLY A 16 4.21 -1.27 -17.69
CA GLY A 16 4.53 -2.22 -18.75
C GLY A 16 3.33 -3.03 -19.24
N ALA A 17 3.53 -3.74 -20.35
CA ALA A 17 2.57 -4.70 -20.89
C ALA A 17 2.43 -5.91 -19.94
N PRO A 18 1.32 -6.67 -20.00
CA PRO A 18 1.10 -7.82 -19.11
C PRO A 18 2.23 -8.86 -19.14
N ASP A 19 2.92 -8.99 -20.28
CA ASP A 19 4.03 -9.91 -20.51
C ASP A 19 5.42 -9.31 -20.20
N ASN A 20 5.49 -8.07 -19.70
CA ASN A 20 6.76 -7.42 -19.40
C ASN A 20 6.62 -6.34 -18.31
N GLN A 21 5.95 -6.69 -17.20
CA GLN A 21 5.73 -5.75 -16.11
C GLN A 21 6.99 -5.49 -15.28
N ILE A 22 7.17 -4.24 -14.87
CA ILE A 22 8.28 -3.79 -14.03
C ILE A 22 7.71 -3.05 -12.82
N VAL A 23 8.25 -3.33 -11.63
CA VAL A 23 7.95 -2.59 -10.41
C VAL A 23 9.05 -1.55 -10.16
N TRP A 24 8.65 -0.34 -9.82
CA TRP A 24 9.54 0.82 -9.66
C TRP A 24 9.34 1.50 -8.31
N SER A 25 10.42 2.03 -7.73
CA SER A 25 10.40 2.90 -6.55
C SER A 25 10.63 4.38 -6.89
N GLY A 26 10.77 4.69 -8.17
CA GLY A 26 10.98 6.03 -8.71
C GLY A 26 11.28 5.98 -10.21
N PRO A 27 11.41 7.13 -10.89
CA PRO A 27 11.52 7.22 -12.36
C PRO A 27 12.59 6.32 -12.98
N ASP A 28 13.72 6.17 -12.30
CA ASP A 28 14.87 5.39 -12.80
C ASP A 28 15.26 4.23 -11.87
N ASN A 29 14.42 3.92 -10.87
CA ASN A 29 14.74 2.94 -9.84
C ASN A 29 13.83 1.71 -9.96
N ARG A 30 14.32 0.69 -10.66
CA ARG A 30 13.63 -0.61 -10.78
C ARG A 30 13.79 -1.41 -9.49
N VAL A 31 12.68 -1.93 -8.99
CA VAL A 31 12.64 -2.87 -7.86
C VAL A 31 12.76 -4.30 -8.36
N CYS A 32 11.94 -4.70 -9.33
CA CYS A 32 12.01 -6.03 -9.95
C CYS A 32 11.34 -6.09 -11.33
N PHE A 33 11.71 -7.11 -12.10
CA PHE A 33 11.02 -7.54 -13.32
C PHE A 33 10.13 -8.74 -13.01
N LEU A 34 8.91 -8.75 -13.53
CA LEU A 34 7.98 -9.84 -13.30
C LEU A 34 8.11 -10.90 -14.39
N ALA A 35 8.27 -12.16 -13.98
CA ALA A 35 8.03 -13.28 -14.87
C ALA A 35 6.53 -13.35 -15.20
N HIS A 36 6.21 -13.72 -16.43
CA HIS A 36 4.86 -13.72 -16.96
C HIS A 36 4.45 -15.11 -17.47
N SER A 37 3.16 -15.28 -17.73
CA SER A 37 2.54 -16.52 -18.19
C SER A 37 2.79 -16.87 -19.65
N ASN A 38 3.59 -16.07 -20.38
CA ASN A 38 3.64 -16.06 -21.86
C ASN A 38 2.24 -15.88 -22.49
N GLY A 39 1.43 -14.96 -21.94
CA GLY A 39 0.10 -14.61 -22.46
C GLY A 39 -1.00 -15.64 -22.15
N ARG A 40 -0.73 -16.62 -21.29
CA ARG A 40 -1.73 -17.64 -20.91
C ARG A 40 -2.72 -17.14 -19.85
N ASP A 41 -2.32 -16.14 -19.07
CA ASP A 41 -3.10 -15.59 -17.96
C ASP A 41 -2.65 -14.16 -17.63
N GLU A 42 -3.01 -13.21 -18.50
CA GLU A 42 -2.63 -11.80 -18.37
C GLU A 42 -3.27 -11.14 -17.15
N ASP A 43 -4.51 -11.51 -16.80
CA ASP A 43 -5.21 -10.95 -15.63
C ASP A 43 -4.48 -11.30 -14.33
N ARG A 44 -4.00 -12.54 -14.20
CA ARG A 44 -3.15 -12.95 -13.08
C ARG A 44 -1.82 -12.20 -13.07
N ASP A 45 -1.18 -12.04 -14.22
CA ASP A 45 0.11 -11.35 -14.32
C ASP A 45 -0.02 -9.89 -13.87
N ILE A 46 -1.04 -9.17 -14.37
CA ILE A 46 -1.38 -7.80 -13.95
C ILE A 46 -1.69 -7.73 -12.45
N SER A 47 -2.47 -8.69 -11.94
CA SER A 47 -2.87 -8.74 -10.53
C SER A 47 -1.66 -8.95 -9.61
N ASN A 48 -0.71 -9.79 -10.01
CA ASN A 48 0.55 -9.99 -9.28
C ASN A 48 1.37 -8.70 -9.23
N GLY A 49 1.48 -7.98 -10.35
CA GLY A 49 2.15 -6.68 -10.41
C GLY A 49 1.58 -5.67 -9.43
N ARG A 50 0.24 -5.55 -9.37
CA ARG A 50 -0.46 -4.65 -8.44
C ARG A 50 -0.23 -5.03 -6.98
N LEU A 51 -0.31 -6.32 -6.65
CA LEU A 51 -0.09 -6.82 -5.29
C LEU A 51 1.35 -6.53 -4.83
N ILE A 52 2.34 -6.80 -5.67
CA ILE A 52 3.76 -6.54 -5.37
C ILE A 52 4.00 -5.03 -5.19
N ALA A 53 3.48 -4.19 -6.09
CA ALA A 53 3.64 -2.74 -5.99
C ALA A 53 2.93 -2.14 -4.76
N ALA A 54 1.96 -2.83 -4.17
CA ALA A 54 1.29 -2.42 -2.94
C ALA A 54 1.98 -2.92 -1.66
N ALA A 55 3.04 -3.72 -1.76
CA ALA A 55 3.69 -4.34 -0.60
C ALA A 55 4.17 -3.32 0.46
N PRO A 56 4.80 -2.17 0.10
CA PRO A 56 5.20 -1.18 1.09
C PRO A 56 4.01 -0.58 1.84
N GLU A 57 2.94 -0.22 1.13
CA GLU A 57 1.73 0.34 1.75
C GLU A 57 0.98 -0.69 2.59
N LEU A 58 0.97 -1.97 2.19
CA LEU A 58 0.40 -3.06 2.97
C LEU A 58 1.18 -3.29 4.26
N LEU A 59 2.52 -3.29 4.21
CA LEU A 59 3.36 -3.43 5.40
C LEU A 59 3.10 -2.29 6.39
N LEU A 60 3.15 -1.04 5.91
CA LEU A 60 2.88 0.13 6.73
C LEU A 60 1.47 0.09 7.34
N ALA A 61 0.45 -0.26 6.55
CA ALA A 61 -0.91 -0.34 7.06
C ALA A 61 -1.09 -1.41 8.15
N LEU A 62 -0.37 -2.54 8.06
CA LEU A 62 -0.39 -3.56 9.09
C LEU A 62 0.31 -3.11 10.37
N GLU A 63 1.46 -2.43 10.25
CA GLU A 63 2.16 -1.83 11.39
C GLU A 63 1.30 -0.79 12.11
N GLU A 64 0.64 0.09 11.35
CA GLU A 64 -0.29 1.10 11.87
C GLU A 64 -1.53 0.46 12.52
N LEU A 65 -2.07 -0.64 11.96
CA LEU A 65 -3.14 -1.40 12.61
C LEU A 65 -2.66 -2.00 13.94
N LEU A 66 -1.49 -2.65 13.98
CA LEU A 66 -0.96 -3.21 15.23
C LEU A 66 -0.75 -2.12 16.28
N HIS A 67 -0.26 -0.95 15.86
CA HIS A 67 -0.11 0.20 16.75
C HIS A 67 -1.45 0.73 17.24
N ALA A 68 -2.41 0.99 16.35
CA ALA A 68 -3.72 1.51 16.69
C ALA A 68 -4.47 0.62 17.69
N TYR A 69 -4.42 -0.70 17.50
CA TYR A 69 -5.10 -1.67 18.37
C TYR A 69 -4.31 -2.04 19.63
N SER A 70 -3.13 -1.45 19.85
CA SER A 70 -2.35 -1.69 21.08
C SER A 70 -2.89 -0.95 22.31
N GLU A 71 -3.75 0.06 22.10
CA GLU A 71 -4.41 0.85 23.14
C GLU A 71 -5.92 0.90 22.91
N PRO A 72 -6.74 1.28 23.93
CA PRO A 72 -8.16 1.55 23.72
C PRO A 72 -8.38 2.66 22.68
N ASP A 73 -9.35 2.47 21.79
CA ASP A 73 -9.64 3.42 20.72
C ASP A 73 -9.91 4.84 21.25
N ARG A 74 -9.34 5.84 20.57
CA ARG A 74 -9.45 7.26 20.94
C ARG A 74 -9.85 8.09 19.74
N ARG A 75 -10.43 9.25 20.00
CA ARG A 75 -10.70 10.23 18.95
C ARG A 75 -9.40 10.92 18.53
N LEU A 76 -9.19 11.10 17.23
CA LEU A 76 -8.00 11.75 16.66
C LEU A 76 -7.96 13.27 16.93
N CYS A 77 -9.12 13.92 17.02
CA CYS A 77 -9.26 15.36 17.26
C CYS A 77 -10.65 15.67 17.89
N CYS A 78 -10.97 16.95 18.14
CA CYS A 78 -12.28 17.47 18.59
C CYS A 78 -13.49 16.91 17.81
N ASP A 79 -14.71 17.35 18.12
CA ASP A 79 -15.99 16.89 17.56
C ASP A 79 -16.17 17.03 16.03
N GLY A 80 -15.07 17.26 15.28
CA GLY A 80 -14.98 17.08 13.85
C GLY A 80 -15.33 18.31 13.03
N ARG A 81 -15.68 19.42 13.69
CA ARG A 81 -16.17 20.64 13.02
C ARG A 81 -15.06 21.50 12.40
N ASP A 82 -13.84 21.44 12.95
CA ASP A 82 -12.74 22.31 12.52
C ASP A 82 -11.62 21.57 11.78
N CYS A 83 -11.39 20.28 12.09
CA CYS A 83 -10.25 19.52 11.53
C CYS A 83 -10.64 18.58 10.37
N GLY A 84 -11.91 18.57 9.95
CA GLY A 84 -12.40 17.75 8.83
C GLY A 84 -12.45 16.23 9.10
N CYS A 85 -12.00 15.77 10.28
CA CYS A 85 -12.04 14.34 10.64
C CYS A 85 -13.46 13.84 10.98
N MET A 86 -14.45 14.73 11.10
CA MET A 86 -15.84 14.37 11.45
C MET A 86 -15.96 13.51 12.73
N GLY A 87 -15.01 13.65 13.66
CA GLY A 87 -14.96 12.87 14.90
C GLY A 87 -14.39 11.46 14.75
N SER A 88 -13.61 11.18 13.69
CA SER A 88 -13.00 9.88 13.47
C SER A 88 -12.11 9.43 14.64
N THR A 89 -12.10 8.12 14.85
CA THR A 89 -11.24 7.47 15.83
C THR A 89 -9.91 7.03 15.20
N VAL A 90 -8.92 6.75 16.05
CA VAL A 90 -7.62 6.22 15.65
C VAL A 90 -7.82 4.90 14.89
N HIS A 91 -8.70 4.01 15.39
CA HIS A 91 -8.99 2.76 14.70
C HIS A 91 -9.62 3.01 13.31
N GLN A 92 -10.57 3.93 13.19
CA GLN A 92 -11.21 4.24 11.91
C GLN A 92 -10.22 4.77 10.87
N GLN A 93 -9.24 5.57 11.29
CA GLN A 93 -8.19 6.06 10.40
C GLN A 93 -7.24 4.93 9.99
N ALA A 94 -6.81 4.07 10.92
CA ALA A 94 -5.99 2.91 10.59
C ALA A 94 -6.70 1.96 9.61
N GLU A 95 -7.99 1.69 9.84
CA GLU A 95 -8.82 0.90 8.91
C GLU A 95 -8.95 1.56 7.53
N HIS A 96 -9.09 2.89 7.47
CA HIS A 96 -9.15 3.62 6.21
C HIS A 96 -7.87 3.41 5.37
N TYR A 97 -6.70 3.57 5.97
CA TYR A 97 -5.42 3.35 5.28
C TYR A 97 -5.22 1.90 4.88
N ALA A 98 -5.60 0.95 5.74
CA ALA A 98 -5.57 -0.48 5.39
C ALA A 98 -6.47 -0.80 4.19
N ARG A 99 -7.68 -0.22 4.12
CA ARG A 99 -8.58 -0.38 2.98
C ARG A 99 -8.00 0.23 1.70
N SER A 100 -7.36 1.39 1.79
CA SER A 100 -6.70 2.02 0.65
C SER A 100 -5.52 1.18 0.11
N ALA A 101 -4.67 0.65 0.98
CA ALA A 101 -3.58 -0.26 0.60
C ALA A 101 -4.11 -1.55 -0.05
N ILE A 102 -5.19 -2.13 0.49
CA ILE A 102 -5.86 -3.30 -0.10
C ILE A 102 -6.50 -2.95 -1.45
N ALA A 103 -7.09 -1.77 -1.60
CA ALA A 103 -7.67 -1.32 -2.86
C ALA A 103 -6.58 -1.24 -3.94
N LYS A 104 -5.43 -0.61 -3.64
CA LYS A 104 -4.26 -0.59 -4.53
C LYS A 104 -3.84 -2.01 -4.92
N ALA A 105 -3.68 -2.91 -3.94
CA ALA A 105 -3.27 -4.30 -4.18
C ALA A 105 -4.25 -5.06 -5.09
N LYS A 106 -5.55 -4.77 -4.99
CA LYS A 106 -6.61 -5.38 -5.82
C LYS A 106 -6.85 -4.65 -7.15
N GLY A 107 -6.19 -3.52 -7.39
CA GLY A 107 -6.41 -2.67 -8.57
C GLY A 107 -7.65 -1.78 -8.52
N GLY A 108 -8.22 -1.56 -7.33
CA GLY A 108 -9.25 -0.54 -7.11
C GLY A 108 -8.65 0.86 -7.05
N ALA A 109 -9.43 1.88 -7.39
CA ALA A 109 -9.06 3.27 -7.11
C ALA A 109 -8.94 3.44 -5.59
N ALA A 110 -7.79 3.97 -5.15
CA ALA A 110 -7.49 4.31 -3.77
C ALA A 110 -8.30 5.51 -3.29
#